data_AF-A0A2B4SNH9-F1
#
_entry.id   AF-A0A2B4SNH9-F1
#
_cell.length_a   1.000
_cell.length_b   1.000
_cell.length_c   1.000
_cell.angle_alpha   90.00
_cell.angle_beta   90.00
_cell.angle_gamma   90.00
#
_symmetry.space_group_name_H-M   'P 1'
#
loop_
_entity.id
_entity.type
_entity.pdbx_description
1 polymer ?
#
loop_
_entity_poly.entity_id
_entity_poly.type
_entity_poly.pdbx_seq_one_letter_code
_entity_poly.pdbx_strand_id
1 'polypeptide(L)'
;MDVAFLLDSSSSIESGSYIDMKKFINEVIDHFKVSPKDTHVGVVSFSTQARTEISFTSKQTVDAIKSSVLNISYHGGSTRIDLGLIKTYAELFSAQGGMRTNMARVLLVITDGKSQDGESETKQQAQYLKDDGILIFALGIGSGIKMTELKSMVSMEHYVFLFSSVRQMLPSDKASEVALALCAVARTSNAIIHPVITQHSLLQHTVVSRVTSDDLECALMCIKHSLCYSFNFNASSRLCELSNARKADHLKDFVYDHGSVYNELMFV
;
A
#
# COMPACT_ATOMS: atom_id res chain seq x y z
N MET A 1 7.36 -1.24 -7.48
CA MET A 1 6.16 -1.27 -6.62
C MET A 1 5.20 -2.31 -7.16
N ASP A 2 4.43 -2.92 -6.30
CA ASP A 2 3.31 -3.78 -6.68
C ASP A 2 2.03 -3.00 -6.40
N VAL A 3 1.28 -2.70 -7.45
CA VAL A 3 0.02 -1.95 -7.36
C VAL A 3 -1.15 -2.84 -7.73
N ALA A 4 -2.09 -2.99 -6.81
CA ALA A 4 -3.33 -3.71 -7.03
C ALA A 4 -4.50 -2.73 -7.18
N PHE A 5 -5.41 -3.04 -8.10
CA PHE A 5 -6.72 -2.39 -8.21
C PHE A 5 -7.79 -3.36 -7.72
N LEU A 6 -8.57 -2.94 -6.73
CA LEU A 6 -9.76 -3.66 -6.29
C LEU A 6 -10.99 -2.98 -6.89
N LEU A 7 -11.53 -3.59 -7.94
CA LEU A 7 -12.53 -3.01 -8.83
C LEU A 7 -13.92 -3.53 -8.51
N ASP A 8 -14.82 -2.64 -8.10
CA ASP A 8 -16.23 -2.95 -7.92
C ASP A 8 -16.89 -3.29 -9.27
N SER A 9 -17.58 -4.42 -9.31
CA SER A 9 -18.33 -4.95 -10.46
C SER A 9 -19.77 -5.28 -10.08
N SER A 10 -20.27 -4.70 -8.99
CA SER A 10 -21.62 -4.90 -8.48
C SER A 10 -22.71 -4.21 -9.32
N SER A 11 -23.97 -4.53 -9.02
CA SER A 11 -25.13 -4.04 -9.78
C SER A 11 -25.45 -2.55 -9.61
N SER A 12 -24.83 -1.86 -8.66
CA SER A 12 -24.93 -0.39 -8.57
C SER A 12 -24.25 0.31 -9.75
N ILE A 13 -23.22 -0.32 -10.32
CA ILE A 13 -22.46 0.20 -11.45
C ILE A 13 -23.15 -0.21 -12.75
N GLU A 14 -23.60 0.76 -13.54
CA GLU A 14 -24.10 0.51 -14.88
C GLU A 14 -23.00 -0.05 -15.80
N SER A 15 -23.34 -0.95 -16.73
CA SER A 15 -22.35 -1.60 -17.60
C SER A 15 -21.47 -0.63 -18.41
N GLY A 16 -22.04 0.49 -18.89
CA GLY A 16 -21.29 1.56 -19.54
C GLY A 16 -20.28 2.24 -18.60
N SER A 17 -20.73 2.54 -17.37
CA SER A 17 -19.88 3.06 -16.29
C SER A 17 -18.74 2.10 -15.92
N TYR A 18 -18.98 0.79 -15.97
CA TYR A 18 -17.94 -0.22 -15.74
C TYR A 18 -16.84 -0.18 -16.81
N ILE A 19 -17.21 0.03 -18.09
CA ILE A 19 -16.23 0.21 -19.18
C ILE A 19 -15.36 1.44 -18.91
N ASP A 20 -15.97 2.55 -18.50
CA ASP A 20 -15.26 3.79 -18.24
C ASP A 20 -14.36 3.71 -16.99
N MET A 21 -14.75 2.96 -15.96
CA MET A 21 -13.86 2.64 -14.82
C MET A 21 -12.62 1.85 -15.28
N LYS A 22 -12.77 0.87 -16.18
CA LYS A 22 -11.64 0.12 -16.75
C LYS A 22 -10.72 1.00 -17.59
N LYS A 23 -11.29 1.94 -18.37
CA LYS A 23 -10.50 2.94 -19.10
C LYS A 23 -9.72 3.85 -18.16
N PHE A 24 -10.36 4.32 -17.08
CA PHE A 24 -9.69 5.13 -16.07
C PHE A 24 -8.51 4.39 -15.41
N ILE A 25 -8.68 3.12 -15.05
CA ILE A 25 -7.56 2.29 -14.56
C ILE A 25 -6.43 2.25 -15.59
N ASN A 26 -6.74 2.08 -16.87
CA ASN A 26 -5.74 2.11 -17.94
C ASN A 26 -5.03 3.46 -18.08
N GLU A 27 -5.73 4.57 -17.91
CA GLU A 27 -5.11 5.91 -17.89
C GLU A 27 -4.19 6.08 -16.68
N VAL A 28 -4.57 5.58 -15.51
CA VAL A 28 -3.68 5.56 -14.33
C VAL A 28 -2.43 4.71 -14.61
N ILE A 29 -2.59 3.54 -15.26
CA ILE A 29 -1.50 2.64 -15.63
C ILE A 29 -0.53 3.28 -16.63
N ASP A 30 -0.99 4.18 -17.51
CA ASP A 30 -0.13 4.89 -18.46
C ASP A 30 0.93 5.76 -17.78
N HIS A 31 0.73 6.13 -16.52
CA HIS A 31 1.71 6.86 -15.72
C HIS A 31 2.73 5.95 -15.02
N PHE A 32 2.60 4.63 -15.14
CA PHE A 32 3.51 3.66 -14.53
C PHE A 32 4.47 3.07 -15.56
N LYS A 33 5.71 2.84 -15.13
CA LYS A 33 6.66 2.01 -15.87
C LYS A 33 6.36 0.53 -15.60
N VAL A 34 5.35 -0.03 -16.27
CA VAL A 34 4.98 -1.45 -16.07
C VAL A 34 6.00 -2.36 -16.75
N SER A 35 6.72 -3.13 -15.93
CA SER A 35 7.75 -4.07 -16.38
C SER A 35 8.01 -5.12 -15.30
N PRO A 36 8.60 -6.28 -15.62
CA PRO A 36 9.00 -7.26 -14.60
C PRO A 36 9.97 -6.70 -13.55
N LYS A 37 10.70 -5.62 -13.85
CA LYS A 37 11.71 -5.01 -12.96
C LYS A 37 11.19 -3.79 -12.21
N ASP A 38 10.17 -3.11 -12.71
CA ASP A 38 9.69 -1.83 -12.19
C ASP A 38 8.33 -2.02 -11.49
N THR A 39 7.21 -1.61 -12.11
CA THR A 39 5.87 -1.75 -11.54
C THR A 39 5.19 -3.04 -11.98
N HIS A 40 4.69 -3.82 -11.03
CA HIS A 40 3.76 -4.94 -11.31
C HIS A 40 2.34 -4.46 -11.03
N VAL A 41 1.41 -4.84 -11.89
CA VAL A 41 -0.02 -4.51 -11.77
C VAL A 41 -0.82 -5.78 -11.55
N GLY A 42 -1.70 -5.73 -10.56
CA GLY A 42 -2.68 -6.77 -10.25
C GLY A 42 -4.09 -6.18 -10.21
N VAL A 43 -5.09 -7.00 -10.50
CA VAL A 43 -6.50 -6.59 -10.44
C VAL A 43 -7.34 -7.70 -9.83
N VAL A 44 -8.14 -7.34 -8.84
CA VAL A 44 -9.23 -8.16 -8.31
C VAL A 44 -10.53 -7.43 -8.60
N SER A 45 -11.51 -8.12 -9.18
CA SER A 45 -12.88 -7.62 -9.25
C SER A 45 -13.68 -8.17 -8.07
N PHE A 46 -14.68 -7.42 -7.60
CA PHE A 46 -15.60 -7.92 -6.59
C PHE A 46 -17.04 -7.54 -6.91
N SER A 47 -17.96 -8.42 -6.54
CA SER A 47 -19.39 -8.18 -6.50
C SER A 47 -20.00 -9.05 -5.40
N THR A 48 -20.94 -9.95 -5.68
CA THR A 48 -21.34 -11.02 -4.75
C THR A 48 -20.17 -11.95 -4.42
N GLN A 49 -19.19 -12.06 -5.32
CA GLN A 49 -17.97 -12.84 -5.16
C GLN A 49 -16.77 -12.00 -5.62
N ALA A 50 -15.58 -12.32 -5.11
CA ALA A 50 -14.32 -11.73 -5.59
C ALA A 50 -13.59 -12.66 -6.57
N ARG A 51 -12.94 -12.07 -7.58
CA ARG A 51 -12.18 -12.78 -8.62
C ARG A 51 -10.85 -12.10 -8.87
N THR A 52 -9.79 -12.89 -8.94
CA THR A 52 -8.47 -12.43 -9.34
C THR A 52 -8.45 -12.39 -10.87
N GLU A 53 -8.48 -11.20 -11.42
CA GLU A 53 -8.58 -10.96 -12.86
C GLU A 53 -7.17 -10.88 -13.50
N ILE A 54 -6.22 -10.29 -12.77
CA ILE A 54 -4.82 -10.16 -13.19
C ILE A 54 -3.92 -10.39 -11.97
N SER A 55 -3.08 -11.42 -12.00
CA SER A 55 -2.06 -11.69 -10.97
C SER A 55 -0.75 -10.94 -11.24
N PHE A 56 0.07 -10.64 -10.22
CA PHE A 56 1.41 -10.07 -10.42
C PHE A 56 2.33 -11.03 -11.21
N THR A 57 2.04 -12.33 -11.20
CA THR A 57 2.74 -13.34 -12.03
C THR A 57 2.39 -13.27 -13.53
N SER A 58 1.37 -12.50 -13.92
CA SER A 58 0.98 -12.30 -15.33
C SER A 58 2.07 -11.58 -16.13
N LYS A 59 1.92 -11.52 -17.46
CA LYS A 59 2.85 -10.76 -18.32
C LYS A 59 2.81 -9.25 -17.99
N GLN A 60 3.79 -8.80 -17.20
CA GLN A 60 3.93 -7.40 -16.77
C GLN A 60 4.50 -6.49 -17.87
N THR A 61 3.69 -6.21 -18.88
CA THR A 61 3.96 -5.17 -19.90
C THR A 61 2.75 -4.27 -20.02
N VAL A 62 2.95 -2.95 -20.20
CA VAL A 62 1.86 -1.95 -20.29
C VAL A 62 0.73 -2.43 -21.21
N ASP A 63 1.05 -2.81 -22.46
CA ASP A 63 0.02 -3.22 -23.45
C ASP A 63 -0.76 -4.47 -23.04
N ALA A 64 -0.08 -5.49 -22.51
CA ALA A 64 -0.72 -6.73 -22.07
C ALA A 64 -1.63 -6.49 -20.86
N ILE A 65 -1.16 -5.74 -19.88
CA ILE A 65 -1.95 -5.39 -18.70
C ILE A 65 -3.17 -4.57 -19.11
N LYS A 66 -2.98 -3.50 -19.91
CA LYS A 66 -4.09 -2.65 -20.37
C LYS A 66 -5.14 -3.42 -21.17
N SER A 67 -4.69 -4.36 -22.01
CA SER A 67 -5.58 -5.24 -22.77
C SER A 67 -6.38 -6.16 -21.84
N SER A 68 -5.72 -6.77 -20.86
CA SER A 68 -6.36 -7.62 -19.86
C SER A 68 -7.37 -6.83 -19.02
N VAL A 69 -7.03 -5.61 -18.59
CA VAL A 69 -7.94 -4.74 -17.83
C VAL A 69 -9.22 -4.49 -18.62
N LEU A 70 -9.13 -4.14 -19.92
CA LEU A 70 -10.32 -3.89 -20.74
C LEU A 70 -11.19 -5.14 -20.93
N ASN A 71 -10.61 -6.34 -20.86
CA ASN A 71 -11.31 -7.62 -21.01
C ASN A 71 -11.93 -8.14 -19.71
N ILE A 72 -11.75 -7.46 -18.57
CA ILE A 72 -12.38 -7.86 -17.31
C ILE A 72 -13.91 -7.81 -17.48
N SER A 73 -14.56 -8.92 -17.14
CA SER A 73 -16.00 -9.10 -17.29
C SER A 73 -16.77 -8.36 -16.19
N TYR A 74 -17.92 -7.81 -16.54
CA TYR A 74 -18.87 -7.27 -15.57
C TYR A 74 -19.68 -8.42 -14.97
N HIS A 75 -19.75 -8.50 -13.63
CA HIS A 75 -20.37 -9.64 -12.94
C HIS A 75 -21.75 -9.33 -12.35
N GLY A 76 -22.01 -8.07 -11.98
CA GLY A 76 -23.22 -7.67 -11.25
C GLY A 76 -23.34 -8.35 -9.88
N GLY A 77 -24.41 -8.05 -9.16
CA GLY A 77 -24.73 -8.58 -7.83
C GLY A 77 -24.49 -7.60 -6.71
N SER A 78 -24.26 -8.11 -5.49
CA SER A 78 -24.07 -7.30 -4.29
C SER A 78 -22.70 -6.63 -4.26
N THR A 79 -22.53 -5.65 -3.38
CA THR A 79 -21.24 -4.99 -3.13
C THR A 79 -20.56 -5.64 -1.91
N ARG A 80 -19.64 -6.59 -2.12
CA ARG A 80 -18.87 -7.28 -1.04
C ARG A 80 -17.40 -6.87 -1.07
N ILE A 81 -17.12 -5.68 -0.54
CA ILE A 81 -15.77 -5.11 -0.51
C ILE A 81 -14.85 -5.98 0.36
N ASP A 82 -15.37 -6.54 1.45
CA ASP A 82 -14.66 -7.48 2.34
C ASP A 82 -14.10 -8.69 1.60
N LEU A 83 -14.89 -9.35 0.75
CA LEU A 83 -14.44 -10.49 -0.05
C LEU A 83 -13.37 -10.05 -1.05
N GLY A 84 -13.50 -8.85 -1.59
CA GLY A 84 -12.50 -8.20 -2.43
C GLY A 84 -11.16 -8.04 -1.70
N LEU A 85 -11.18 -7.49 -0.50
CA LEU A 85 -10.01 -7.30 0.36
C LEU A 85 -9.36 -8.63 0.74
N ILE A 86 -10.16 -9.61 1.20
CA ILE A 86 -9.71 -10.97 1.54
C ILE A 86 -8.98 -11.60 0.36
N LYS A 87 -9.59 -11.55 -0.83
CA LYS A 87 -9.01 -12.18 -2.02
C LYS A 87 -7.76 -11.45 -2.51
N THR A 88 -7.76 -10.13 -2.47
CA THR A 88 -6.57 -9.32 -2.79
C THR A 88 -5.41 -9.68 -1.87
N TYR A 89 -5.66 -9.81 -0.56
CA TYR A 89 -4.63 -10.19 0.39
C TYR A 89 -4.12 -11.61 0.18
N ALA A 90 -5.03 -12.58 0.04
CA ALA A 90 -4.66 -13.99 -0.07
C ALA A 90 -4.02 -14.35 -1.43
N GLU A 91 -4.48 -13.78 -2.53
CA GLU A 91 -4.11 -14.21 -3.89
C GLU A 91 -3.22 -13.22 -4.65
N LEU A 92 -3.25 -11.92 -4.35
CA LEU A 92 -2.34 -10.94 -4.97
C LEU A 92 -1.16 -10.61 -4.08
N PHE A 93 -1.41 -10.14 -2.85
CA PHE A 93 -0.36 -9.78 -1.89
C PHE A 93 0.19 -10.99 -1.13
N SER A 94 0.46 -12.07 -1.86
CA SER A 94 1.06 -13.30 -1.35
C SER A 94 2.26 -13.72 -2.21
N ALA A 95 3.09 -14.60 -1.66
CA ALA A 95 4.25 -15.14 -2.39
C ALA A 95 3.80 -15.86 -3.68
N GLN A 96 2.70 -16.61 -3.62
CA GLN A 96 2.10 -17.30 -4.77
C GLN A 96 1.49 -16.31 -5.77
N GLY A 97 0.96 -15.18 -5.28
CA GLY A 97 0.45 -14.08 -6.09
C GLY A 97 1.53 -13.32 -6.88
N GLY A 98 2.80 -13.57 -6.58
CA GLY A 98 3.95 -12.92 -7.21
C GLY A 98 4.38 -11.61 -6.55
N MET A 99 3.87 -11.32 -5.34
CA MET A 99 4.24 -10.13 -4.58
C MET A 99 5.75 -10.12 -4.26
N ARG A 100 6.38 -8.96 -4.46
CA ARG A 100 7.78 -8.71 -4.14
C ARG A 100 7.87 -8.09 -2.74
N THR A 101 8.54 -8.78 -1.83
CA THR A 101 8.67 -8.38 -0.42
C THR A 101 9.50 -7.12 -0.22
N ASN A 102 10.38 -6.78 -1.16
CA ASN A 102 11.25 -5.60 -1.12
C ASN A 102 10.70 -4.40 -1.92
N MET A 103 9.42 -4.44 -2.28
CA MET A 103 8.77 -3.36 -3.02
C MET A 103 7.61 -2.77 -2.23
N ALA A 104 7.35 -1.49 -2.44
CA ALA A 104 6.15 -0.84 -1.95
C ALA A 104 4.92 -1.53 -2.54
N ARG A 105 3.94 -1.79 -1.67
CA ARG A 105 2.70 -2.50 -1.97
C ARG A 105 1.54 -1.53 -1.78
N VAL A 106 0.80 -1.28 -2.85
CA VAL A 106 -0.26 -0.27 -2.88
C VAL A 106 -1.54 -0.89 -3.41
N LEU A 107 -2.65 -0.65 -2.72
CA LEU A 107 -3.98 -1.05 -3.14
C LEU A 107 -4.82 0.19 -3.39
N LEU A 108 -5.43 0.30 -4.58
CA LEU A 108 -6.49 1.26 -4.86
C LEU A 108 -7.84 0.53 -4.92
N VAL A 109 -8.70 0.78 -3.94
CA VAL A 109 -10.10 0.32 -3.94
C VAL A 109 -10.95 1.29 -4.76
N ILE A 110 -11.76 0.79 -5.70
CA ILE A 110 -12.63 1.62 -6.56
C ILE A 110 -14.06 1.12 -6.40
N THR A 111 -14.97 1.94 -5.88
CA THR A 111 -16.36 1.57 -5.61
C THR A 111 -17.32 2.76 -5.74
N ASP A 112 -18.57 2.50 -6.10
CA ASP A 112 -19.66 3.48 -6.12
C ASP A 112 -20.68 3.28 -4.97
N GLY A 113 -20.43 2.28 -4.12
CA GLY A 113 -21.40 1.78 -3.16
C GLY A 113 -20.84 1.62 -1.75
N LYS A 114 -21.72 1.15 -0.87
CA LYS A 114 -21.38 0.68 0.47
C LYS A 114 -21.38 -0.85 0.50
N SER A 115 -20.54 -1.43 1.33
CA SER A 115 -20.49 -2.88 1.47
C SER A 115 -21.75 -3.42 2.17
N GLN A 116 -22.22 -4.60 1.74
CA GLN A 116 -23.46 -5.20 2.24
C GLN A 116 -23.29 -6.02 3.53
N ASP A 117 -22.07 -6.42 3.85
CA ASP A 117 -21.62 -7.08 5.08
C ASP A 117 -21.33 -6.09 6.22
N GLY A 118 -21.11 -4.81 5.86
CA GLY A 118 -21.03 -3.69 6.79
C GLY A 118 -19.61 -3.22 7.11
N GLU A 119 -19.55 -1.99 7.63
CA GLU A 119 -18.30 -1.25 7.84
C GLU A 119 -17.30 -1.92 8.78
N SER A 120 -17.76 -2.75 9.73
CA SER A 120 -16.87 -3.45 10.67
C SER A 120 -16.02 -4.49 9.96
N GLU A 121 -16.61 -5.23 9.03
CA GLU A 121 -15.94 -6.29 8.27
C GLU A 121 -14.95 -5.67 7.29
N THR A 122 -15.37 -4.68 6.50
CA THR A 122 -14.48 -3.97 5.58
C THR A 122 -13.30 -3.32 6.30
N LYS A 123 -13.54 -2.70 7.46
CA LYS A 123 -12.47 -2.16 8.33
C LYS A 123 -11.50 -3.24 8.80
N GLN A 124 -12.02 -4.38 9.27
CA GLN A 124 -11.19 -5.48 9.76
C GLN A 124 -10.31 -6.05 8.64
N GLN A 125 -10.89 -6.33 7.47
CA GLN A 125 -10.12 -6.87 6.35
C GLN A 125 -9.07 -5.89 5.86
N ALA A 126 -9.41 -4.60 5.76
CA ALA A 126 -8.44 -3.56 5.42
C ALA A 126 -7.32 -3.46 6.47
N GLN A 127 -7.60 -3.71 7.75
CA GLN A 127 -6.59 -3.70 8.80
C GLN A 127 -5.54 -4.80 8.59
N TYR A 128 -5.93 -6.02 8.19
CA TYR A 128 -4.95 -7.08 7.89
C TYR A 128 -3.98 -6.69 6.78
N LEU A 129 -4.47 -6.06 5.71
CA LEU A 129 -3.61 -5.55 4.64
C LEU A 129 -2.67 -4.44 5.14
N LYS A 130 -3.18 -3.51 5.96
CA LYS A 130 -2.38 -2.41 6.51
C LYS A 130 -1.30 -2.89 7.47
N ASP A 131 -1.62 -3.87 8.33
CA ASP A 131 -0.67 -4.45 9.28
C ASP A 131 0.49 -5.15 8.55
N ASP A 132 0.21 -5.72 7.38
CA ASP A 132 1.22 -6.32 6.50
C ASP A 132 1.95 -5.29 5.62
N GLY A 133 1.72 -3.99 5.80
CA GLY A 133 2.43 -2.91 5.12
C GLY A 133 1.95 -2.62 3.71
N ILE A 134 0.72 -3.01 3.36
CA ILE A 134 0.04 -2.57 2.13
C ILE A 134 -0.61 -1.21 2.39
N LEU A 135 -0.29 -0.22 1.55
CA LEU A 135 -0.93 1.10 1.60
C LEU A 135 -2.23 1.10 0.82
N ILE A 136 -3.32 1.48 1.46
CA ILE A 136 -4.66 1.46 0.88
C ILE A 136 -5.12 2.88 0.58
N PHE A 137 -5.47 3.09 -0.67
CA PHE A 137 -6.22 4.24 -1.19
C PHE A 137 -7.63 3.79 -1.55
N ALA A 138 -8.55 4.74 -1.58
CA ALA A 138 -9.89 4.49 -2.06
C ALA A 138 -10.34 5.58 -3.03
N LEU A 139 -11.09 5.17 -4.04
CA LEU A 139 -11.76 6.01 -5.01
C LEU A 139 -13.26 5.74 -4.90
N GLY A 140 -13.97 6.68 -4.31
CA GLY A 140 -15.43 6.66 -4.16
C GLY A 140 -16.12 7.41 -5.29
N ILE A 141 -17.16 6.81 -5.86
CA ILE A 141 -17.90 7.35 -7.00
C ILE A 141 -19.37 7.58 -6.61
N GLY A 142 -19.89 8.78 -6.89
CA GLY A 142 -21.30 9.10 -6.68
C GLY A 142 -21.71 9.19 -5.21
N SER A 143 -23.02 9.17 -4.98
CA SER A 143 -23.62 9.34 -3.65
C SER A 143 -23.98 8.02 -2.95
N GLY A 144 -23.75 6.88 -3.60
CA GLY A 144 -24.03 5.54 -3.05
C GLY A 144 -23.00 5.08 -2.01
N ILE A 145 -21.85 5.75 -1.96
CA ILE A 145 -20.76 5.46 -1.04
C ILE A 145 -21.10 5.82 0.41
N LYS A 146 -20.55 5.06 1.35
CA LYS A 146 -20.54 5.43 2.78
C LYS A 146 -19.15 5.96 3.16
N MET A 147 -19.07 7.27 3.43
CA MET A 147 -17.78 7.93 3.70
C MET A 147 -17.01 7.33 4.89
N THR A 148 -17.72 6.94 5.96
CA THR A 148 -17.10 6.34 7.14
C THR A 148 -16.44 5.00 6.81
N GLU A 149 -17.06 4.21 5.94
CA GLU A 149 -16.54 2.94 5.44
C GLU A 149 -15.32 3.14 4.53
N LEU A 150 -15.38 4.07 3.59
CA LEU A 150 -14.21 4.43 2.77
C LEU A 150 -13.02 4.84 3.63
N LYS A 151 -13.25 5.72 4.61
CA LYS A 151 -12.21 6.23 5.51
C LYS A 151 -11.68 5.16 6.47
N SER A 152 -12.48 4.16 6.84
CA SER A 152 -12.03 3.09 7.73
C SER A 152 -11.06 2.13 7.03
N MET A 153 -11.17 1.99 5.71
CA MET A 153 -10.30 1.13 4.90
C MET A 153 -8.93 1.75 4.62
N VAL A 154 -8.89 3.03 4.23
CA VAL A 154 -7.64 3.67 3.77
C VAL A 154 -6.56 3.77 4.85
N SER A 155 -5.30 3.82 4.42
CA SER A 155 -4.16 3.94 5.34
C SER A 155 -4.03 5.34 5.96
N MET A 156 -4.46 6.38 5.24
CA MET A 156 -4.50 7.77 5.71
C MET A 156 -5.82 8.40 5.29
N GLU A 157 -6.41 9.26 6.12
CA GLU A 157 -7.73 9.84 5.85
C GLU A 157 -7.80 10.62 4.52
N HIS A 158 -6.68 11.21 4.09
CA HIS A 158 -6.58 11.95 2.83
C HIS A 158 -6.26 11.07 1.61
N TYR A 159 -6.18 9.73 1.76
CA TYR A 159 -6.01 8.79 0.64
C TYR A 159 -7.34 8.39 -0.01
N VAL A 160 -8.34 9.27 0.10
CA VAL A 160 -9.66 9.11 -0.49
C VAL A 160 -9.82 10.09 -1.64
N PHE A 161 -10.04 9.56 -2.84
CA PHE A 161 -10.45 10.33 -4.02
C PHE A 161 -11.96 10.22 -4.18
N LEU A 162 -12.63 11.35 -4.44
CA LEU A 162 -14.08 11.40 -4.57
C LEU A 162 -14.45 11.99 -5.92
N PHE A 163 -15.29 11.27 -6.66
CA PHE A 163 -15.85 11.73 -7.92
C PHE A 163 -17.36 11.66 -7.84
N SER A 164 -18.08 12.67 -8.33
CA SER A 164 -19.55 12.63 -8.28
C SER A 164 -20.17 11.66 -9.30
N SER A 165 -19.41 11.24 -10.31
CA SER A 165 -19.81 10.24 -11.31
C SER A 165 -18.58 9.69 -12.02
N VAL A 166 -18.73 8.53 -12.68
CA VAL A 166 -17.65 7.93 -13.49
C VAL A 166 -17.15 8.89 -14.57
N ARG A 167 -18.04 9.70 -15.17
CA ARG A 167 -17.66 10.67 -16.21
C ARG A 167 -16.66 11.72 -15.70
N GLN A 168 -16.70 12.08 -14.43
CA GLN A 168 -15.74 13.05 -13.86
C GLN A 168 -14.34 12.47 -13.65
N MET A 169 -14.18 11.15 -13.77
CA MET A 169 -12.87 10.50 -13.70
C MET A 169 -12.13 10.54 -15.04
N LEU A 170 -12.87 10.64 -16.16
CA LEU A 170 -12.32 10.55 -17.53
C LEU A 170 -11.38 11.69 -17.98
N PRO A 171 -11.40 12.90 -17.41
CA PRO A 171 -10.36 13.88 -17.68
C PRO A 171 -8.98 13.35 -17.26
N SER A 172 -8.00 13.41 -18.18
CA SER A 172 -6.68 12.80 -17.98
C SER A 172 -5.88 13.36 -16.79
N ASP A 173 -6.20 14.58 -16.35
CA ASP A 173 -5.60 15.18 -15.15
C ASP A 173 -5.96 14.38 -13.88
N LYS A 174 -7.12 13.73 -13.85
CA LYS A 174 -7.58 12.92 -12.71
C LYS A 174 -6.83 11.61 -12.59
N ALA A 175 -6.60 10.93 -13.71
CA ALA A 175 -5.75 9.75 -13.74
C ALA A 175 -4.31 10.08 -13.32
N SER A 176 -3.78 11.22 -13.79
CA SER A 176 -2.46 11.73 -13.40
C SER A 176 -2.38 12.02 -11.90
N GLU A 177 -3.38 12.68 -11.33
CA GLU A 177 -3.46 13.01 -9.90
C GLU A 177 -3.42 11.74 -9.03
N VAL A 178 -4.26 10.76 -9.36
CA VAL A 178 -4.29 9.46 -8.66
C VAL A 178 -2.94 8.75 -8.81
N ALA A 179 -2.42 8.64 -10.04
CA ALA A 179 -1.15 7.96 -10.29
C ALA A 179 0.03 8.61 -9.54
N LEU A 180 0.07 9.94 -9.46
CA LEU A 180 1.10 10.67 -8.72
C LEU A 180 1.02 10.37 -7.23
N ALA A 181 -0.18 10.32 -6.64
CA ALA A 181 -0.35 9.98 -5.23
C ALA A 181 0.12 8.55 -4.93
N LEU A 182 -0.28 7.57 -5.75
CA LEU A 182 0.15 6.17 -5.61
C LEU A 182 1.68 6.03 -5.75
N CYS A 183 2.27 6.73 -6.73
CA CYS A 183 3.73 6.74 -6.92
C CYS A 183 4.48 7.43 -5.79
N ALA A 184 3.95 8.54 -5.25
CA ALA A 184 4.60 9.30 -4.19
C ALA A 184 4.76 8.45 -2.95
N VAL A 185 3.71 7.73 -2.55
CA VAL A 185 3.80 6.82 -1.41
C VAL A 185 4.65 5.59 -1.70
N ALA A 186 4.65 5.11 -2.94
CA ALA A 186 5.51 4.00 -3.30
C ALA A 186 6.98 4.38 -3.22
N ARG A 187 7.35 5.64 -3.50
CA ARG A 187 8.72 6.15 -3.33
C ARG A 187 9.10 6.30 -1.86
N THR A 188 8.21 6.80 -1.01
CA THR A 188 8.49 6.91 0.43
C THR A 188 8.51 5.54 1.09
N SER A 189 7.57 4.65 0.78
CA SER A 189 7.59 3.26 1.24
C SER A 189 8.80 2.50 0.70
N ASN A 190 9.19 2.68 -0.57
CA ASN A 190 10.45 2.12 -1.05
C ASN A 190 11.65 2.76 -0.38
N ALA A 191 11.63 4.03 0.04
CA ALA A 191 12.70 4.61 0.85
C ALA A 191 12.70 4.08 2.30
N ILE A 192 11.59 3.53 2.78
CA ILE A 192 11.46 2.84 4.08
C ILE A 192 11.84 1.35 3.96
N ILE A 193 11.58 0.70 2.82
CA ILE A 193 11.93 -0.71 2.52
C ILE A 193 13.38 -0.82 1.99
N HIS A 194 13.81 0.19 1.24
CA HIS A 194 15.19 0.53 0.88
C HIS A 194 15.61 1.83 1.57
N PRO A 195 15.67 1.91 2.91
CA PRO A 195 16.48 2.94 3.50
C PRO A 195 17.90 2.55 3.12
N VAL A 196 18.53 3.32 2.22
CA VAL A 196 19.99 3.42 2.16
C VAL A 196 20.68 2.05 2.20
N ILE A 197 20.60 1.25 1.13
CA ILE A 197 21.72 0.34 0.80
C ILE A 197 22.83 1.21 0.23
N THR A 198 23.35 2.09 1.09
CA THR A 198 24.58 2.87 0.92
C THR A 198 25.19 2.93 2.30
N GLN A 199 25.83 1.81 2.68
CA GLN A 199 26.80 1.71 3.76
C GLN A 199 26.44 2.40 5.09
N HIS A 200 25.52 1.79 5.86
CA HIS A 200 25.52 1.97 7.31
C HIS A 200 25.80 0.62 7.99
N SER A 201 26.90 0.58 8.73
CA SER A 201 27.53 -0.58 9.35
C SER A 201 26.80 -1.12 10.60
N LEU A 202 25.47 -1.02 10.69
CA LEU A 202 24.71 -1.50 11.85
C LEU A 202 24.11 -2.90 11.68
N LEU A 203 24.16 -3.49 10.47
CA LEU A 203 23.54 -4.78 10.16
C LEU A 203 23.94 -5.95 11.08
N GLN A 204 25.10 -5.91 11.74
CA GLN A 204 25.51 -6.96 12.67
C GLN A 204 24.82 -6.90 14.04
N HIS A 205 24.30 -5.72 14.43
CA HIS A 205 23.80 -5.48 15.77
C HIS A 205 22.37 -4.95 15.83
N THR A 206 21.79 -4.55 14.70
CA THR A 206 20.37 -4.15 14.62
C THR A 206 19.45 -5.32 14.95
N VAL A 207 18.66 -5.19 16.01
CA VAL A 207 17.66 -6.17 16.41
C VAL A 207 16.25 -5.80 15.94
N VAL A 208 15.97 -4.51 15.78
CA VAL A 208 14.69 -4.01 15.26
C VAL A 208 14.93 -2.76 14.44
N SER A 209 14.24 -2.66 13.30
CA SER A 209 14.15 -1.44 12.51
C SER A 209 12.68 -1.09 12.31
N ARG A 210 12.27 0.13 12.70
CA ARG A 210 10.87 0.58 12.63
C ARG A 210 10.80 2.08 12.39
N VAL A 211 9.72 2.55 11.79
CA VAL A 211 9.41 3.98 11.75
C VAL A 211 8.70 4.38 13.05
N THR A 212 9.22 5.39 13.75
CA THR A 212 8.59 5.97 14.95
C THR A 212 8.29 7.44 14.75
N SER A 213 7.33 7.96 15.52
CA SER A 213 6.97 9.38 15.47
C SER A 213 8.14 10.27 15.89
N ASP A 214 8.91 9.90 16.90
CA ASP A 214 10.07 10.63 17.38
C ASP A 214 11.13 9.71 18.04
N ASP A 215 12.19 10.32 18.55
CA ASP A 215 13.27 9.66 19.28
C ASP A 215 12.82 9.15 20.65
N LEU A 216 11.80 9.77 21.26
CA LEU A 216 11.23 9.32 22.53
C LEU A 216 10.48 8.00 22.35
N GLU A 217 9.67 7.86 21.31
CA GLU A 217 9.02 6.60 20.97
C GLU A 217 10.05 5.52 20.64
N CYS A 218 11.12 5.87 19.93
CA CYS A 218 12.24 4.97 19.66
C CYS A 218 12.93 4.51 20.96
N ALA A 219 13.17 5.42 21.90
CA ALA A 219 13.72 5.11 23.21
C ALA A 219 12.81 4.17 24.01
N LEU A 220 11.51 4.44 24.03
CA LEU A 220 10.51 3.59 24.71
C LEU A 220 10.45 2.19 24.10
N MET A 221 10.61 2.07 22.77
CA MET A 221 10.74 0.78 22.11
C MET A 221 12.00 0.04 22.54
N CYS A 222 13.14 0.73 22.63
CA CYS A 222 14.38 0.12 23.10
C CYS A 222 14.26 -0.38 24.54
N ILE A 223 13.74 0.45 25.46
CA ILE A 223 13.54 0.10 26.88
C ILE A 223 12.67 -1.16 27.04
N LYS A 224 11.66 -1.33 26.19
CA LYS A 224 10.75 -2.48 26.23
C LYS A 224 11.33 -3.74 25.59
N HIS A 225 12.39 -3.61 24.80
CA HIS A 225 12.93 -4.71 24.01
C HIS A 225 14.10 -5.37 24.73
N SER A 226 13.95 -6.66 25.09
CA SER A 226 14.90 -7.40 25.94
C SER A 226 16.33 -7.51 25.41
N LEU A 227 16.51 -7.32 24.09
CA LEU A 227 17.82 -7.36 23.43
C LEU A 227 18.37 -5.97 23.08
N CYS A 228 17.72 -4.88 23.49
CA CYS A 228 18.15 -3.54 23.12
C CYS A 228 19.06 -2.93 24.19
N TYR A 229 20.25 -2.48 23.77
CA TYR A 229 21.22 -1.74 24.59
C TYR A 229 21.40 -0.29 24.12
N SER A 230 21.14 -0.02 22.84
CA SER A 230 21.21 1.33 22.28
C SER A 230 20.22 1.50 21.14
N PHE A 231 19.95 2.74 20.77
CA PHE A 231 19.13 3.04 19.59
C PHE A 231 19.68 4.20 18.77
N ASN A 232 19.37 4.19 17.48
CA ASN A 232 19.59 5.28 16.54
C ASN A 232 18.24 5.75 16.01
N PHE A 233 17.96 7.04 16.09
CA PHE A 233 16.79 7.65 15.48
C PHE A 233 17.21 8.70 14.46
N ASN A 234 16.77 8.56 13.21
CA ASN A 234 17.00 9.56 12.18
C ASN A 234 15.77 10.48 12.04
N ALA A 235 15.93 11.77 12.35
CA ALA A 235 14.83 12.72 12.35
C ALA A 235 14.25 12.99 10.95
N SER A 236 15.05 12.82 9.89
CA SER A 236 14.62 13.05 8.50
C SER A 236 13.82 11.87 7.95
N SER A 237 14.25 10.64 8.22
CA SER A 237 13.57 9.42 7.74
C SER A 237 12.59 8.83 8.74
N ARG A 238 12.55 9.34 9.98
CA ARG A 238 11.79 8.79 11.12
C ARG A 238 12.19 7.34 11.47
N LEU A 239 13.35 6.89 10.98
CA LEU A 239 13.82 5.54 11.17
C LEU A 239 14.39 5.38 12.59
N CYS A 240 13.84 4.42 13.33
CA CYS A 240 14.30 3.96 14.63
C CYS A 240 14.96 2.58 14.46
N GLU A 241 16.23 2.49 14.86
CA GLU A 241 17.00 1.25 14.84
C GLU A 241 17.41 0.90 16.27
N LEU A 242 16.93 -0.23 16.75
CA LEU A 242 17.32 -0.79 18.04
C LEU A 242 18.54 -1.69 17.84
N SER A 243 19.53 -1.59 18.73
CA SER A 243 20.78 -2.33 18.64
C SER A 243 21.06 -3.11 19.92
N ASN A 244 21.59 -4.33 19.76
CA ASN A 244 22.10 -5.15 20.87
C ASN A 244 23.56 -4.87 21.22
N ALA A 245 24.15 -3.82 20.66
CA ALA A 245 25.51 -3.39 20.96
C ALA A 245 25.52 -1.97 21.55
N ARG A 246 26.56 -1.69 22.32
CA ARG A 246 26.91 -0.33 22.73
C ARG A 246 27.96 0.22 21.76
N LYS A 247 27.88 1.51 21.45
CA LYS A 247 28.86 2.25 20.65
C LYS A 247 30.20 2.27 21.34
N ALA A 248 30.23 2.35 22.67
CA ALA A 248 31.47 2.28 23.45
C ALA A 248 32.30 1.02 23.11
N ASP A 249 31.63 -0.09 22.81
CA ASP A 249 32.26 -1.39 22.54
C ASP A 249 32.59 -1.58 21.04
N HIS A 250 31.94 -0.82 20.14
CA HIS A 250 31.92 -1.06 18.69
C HIS A 250 32.03 0.21 17.84
N LEU A 251 32.86 1.19 18.23
CA LEU A 251 32.94 2.53 17.60
C LEU A 251 33.06 2.56 16.07
N LYS A 252 33.68 1.56 15.44
CA LYS A 252 33.86 1.50 13.98
C LYS A 252 32.60 1.06 13.22
N ASP A 253 31.64 0.49 13.94
CA ASP A 253 30.41 -0.07 13.39
C ASP A 253 29.25 0.94 13.43
N PHE A 254 29.46 2.14 14.01
CA PHE A 254 28.48 3.22 14.05
C PHE A 254 28.89 4.37 13.12
N VAL A 255 28.43 4.33 11.86
CA VAL A 255 28.56 5.45 10.91
C VAL A 255 27.32 6.33 11.02
N TYR A 256 27.49 7.65 11.14
CA TYR A 256 26.39 8.60 11.33
C TYR A 256 26.03 9.29 10.02
N ASP A 257 24.75 9.28 9.68
CA ASP A 257 24.20 10.24 8.71
C ASP A 257 23.82 11.54 9.41
N HIS A 258 23.81 12.65 8.66
CA HIS A 258 23.33 13.93 9.17
C HIS A 258 21.86 13.82 9.58
N GLY A 259 21.56 14.02 10.87
CA GLY A 259 20.20 13.96 11.43
C GLY A 259 19.90 12.73 12.29
N SER A 260 20.89 11.85 12.50
CA SER A 260 20.81 10.75 13.46
C SER A 260 21.10 11.19 14.89
N VAL A 261 20.22 10.81 15.83
CA VAL A 261 20.39 10.92 17.27
C VAL A 261 20.61 9.51 17.82
N TYR A 262 21.76 9.30 18.47
CA TYR A 262 22.12 8.01 19.07
C TYR A 262 22.18 8.13 20.59
N ASN A 263 21.57 7.18 21.27
CA ASN A 263 21.58 7.10 22.73
C ASN A 263 21.90 5.68 23.21
N GLU A 264 22.74 5.61 24.23
CA GLU A 264 22.97 4.39 25.01
C GLU A 264 22.06 4.39 26.22
N LEU A 265 21.37 3.29 26.45
CA LEU A 265 20.61 3.12 27.68
C LEU A 265 21.57 2.66 28.78
N MET A 266 21.86 3.55 29.72
CA MET A 266 22.53 3.21 30.96
C MET A 266 21.51 2.50 31.86
N PHE A 267 21.47 1.18 31.81
CA PHE A 267 20.76 0.39 32.81
C PHE A 267 21.60 0.40 34.09
N VAL A 268 21.12 1.10 35.12
CA VAL A 268 21.65 1.04 36.49
C VAL A 268 21.08 -0.19 37.18
#